data_AF-A0A923ZU57-F1
#
_entry.id   AF-A0A923ZU57-F1
#
_cell.length_a   1.000
_cell.length_b   1.000
_cell.length_c   1.000
_cell.angle_alpha   90.00
_cell.angle_beta   90.00
_cell.angle_gamma   90.00
#
_symmetry.space_group_name_H-M   'P 1'
#
loop_
_entity.id
_entity.type
_entity.pdbx_description
1 polymer ?
#
loop_
_entity_poly.entity_id
_entity_poly.type
_entity_poly.pdbx_seq_one_letter_code
_entity_poly.pdbx_strand_id
1 'polypeptide(L)'
;MQSPKFKIYSSSAGSGKTYTLAKEYIKLALKTTSPWYFNHILAVTFTKKASQEMKERIMKYLRQFASDDPKDEQESGGIFKQILAELQEDGVDIDEPELRNRAKNTFKHIIHEYTNFSVSTIDSFVQRIVAAFTEELGFPFNFEVSLDSGVLLDAAVEQLFQKVNTENFEQITEAIQSFAMEKANEGKSWNRLPEELATFGKSLLSDQFQTSVNSLSDLQPADFLIIEVKLNIFCTEIESKIFNEANKMFDLLDDAGLEISNFSFGKSGCMGYFEKVKEGDYFREAKKRVNDALDNNSWYSKSTKKEITSKIDDISAILTDCGNTILGIQKRNSPKYILFKEISKQLKKLALLSQLKKEIADIQNDTGQIHISEFNRKIFEIVMTEP
;
A
#
# COMPACT_ATOMS: atom_id res chain seq x y z
N MET A 1 7.21 -41.20 -22.93
CA MET A 1 6.11 -40.26 -22.63
C MET A 1 6.72 -39.04 -21.94
N GLN A 2 6.36 -37.81 -22.33
CA GLN A 2 6.83 -36.62 -21.60
C GLN A 2 6.23 -36.65 -20.19
N SER A 3 7.06 -36.75 -19.16
CA SER A 3 6.64 -36.60 -17.78
C SER A 3 5.96 -35.24 -17.60
N PRO A 4 4.85 -35.15 -16.84
CA PRO A 4 4.17 -33.89 -16.63
C PRO A 4 5.14 -32.88 -16.01
N LYS A 5 5.18 -31.65 -16.55
CA LYS A 5 6.04 -30.56 -16.06
C LYS A 5 5.72 -30.16 -14.61
N PHE A 6 4.53 -30.50 -14.11
CA PHE A 6 4.10 -30.25 -12.74
C PHE A 6 3.50 -31.51 -12.11
N LYS A 7 3.93 -31.83 -10.89
CA LYS A 7 3.40 -32.92 -10.07
C LYS A 7 2.96 -32.37 -8.72
N ILE A 8 1.67 -32.43 -8.44
CA ILE A 8 1.07 -31.89 -7.21
C ILE A 8 0.83 -33.05 -6.23
N TYR A 9 1.38 -32.93 -5.03
CA TYR A 9 1.14 -33.86 -3.93
C TYR A 9 0.23 -33.23 -2.87
N SER A 10 -1.03 -33.64 -2.86
CA SER A 10 -1.98 -33.25 -1.80
C SER A 10 -1.79 -34.16 -0.59
N SER A 11 -1.62 -33.59 0.60
CA SER A 11 -1.29 -34.36 1.80
C SER A 11 -1.75 -33.66 3.07
N SER A 12 -2.56 -34.34 3.89
CA SER A 12 -3.07 -33.86 5.18
C SER A 12 -1.97 -33.82 6.26
N ALA A 13 -2.24 -33.25 7.44
CA ALA A 13 -1.30 -33.31 8.56
C ALA A 13 -0.99 -34.78 8.93
N GLY A 14 0.28 -35.11 9.17
CA GLY A 14 0.71 -36.47 9.54
C GLY A 14 0.78 -37.51 8.39
N SER A 15 0.42 -37.15 7.16
CA SER A 15 0.37 -38.08 6.01
C SER A 15 1.72 -38.40 5.34
N GLY A 16 2.85 -38.04 5.96
CA GLY A 16 4.18 -38.36 5.43
C GLY A 16 4.71 -37.41 4.35
N LYS A 17 4.25 -36.15 4.30
CA LYS A 17 4.74 -35.10 3.36
C LYS A 17 6.26 -35.06 3.22
N THR A 18 6.97 -34.95 4.34
CA THR A 18 8.43 -34.87 4.37
C THR A 18 9.10 -36.15 3.87
N TYR A 19 8.49 -37.32 4.12
CA TYR A 19 8.97 -38.60 3.59
C TYR A 19 8.87 -38.63 2.07
N THR A 20 7.70 -38.26 1.52
CA THR A 20 7.48 -38.23 0.07
C THR A 20 8.43 -37.25 -0.63
N LEU A 21 8.61 -36.04 -0.10
CA LEU A 21 9.51 -35.05 -0.70
C LEU A 21 10.98 -35.50 -0.65
N ALA A 22 11.44 -36.09 0.45
CA ALA A 22 12.79 -36.64 0.54
C ALA A 22 13.01 -37.79 -0.46
N LYS A 23 12.02 -38.68 -0.60
CA LYS A 23 12.04 -39.76 -1.60
C LYS A 23 12.17 -39.22 -3.02
N GLU A 24 11.34 -38.26 -3.40
CA GLU A 24 11.39 -37.66 -4.75
C GLU A 24 12.71 -36.93 -5.00
N TYR A 25 13.25 -36.21 -4.00
CA TYR A 25 14.57 -35.59 -4.10
C TYR A 25 15.65 -36.64 -4.41
N ILE A 26 15.69 -37.73 -3.64
CA ILE A 26 16.68 -38.79 -3.82
C ILE A 26 16.50 -39.49 -5.17
N LYS A 27 15.26 -39.77 -5.57
CA LYS A 27 14.98 -40.33 -6.90
C LYS A 27 15.55 -39.45 -8.01
N LEU A 28 15.33 -38.14 -7.94
CA LEU A 28 15.91 -37.19 -8.90
C LEU A 28 17.44 -37.21 -8.85
N ALA A 29 18.03 -37.20 -7.65
CA ALA A 29 19.48 -37.17 -7.46
C ALA A 29 20.18 -38.43 -8.01
N LEU A 30 19.52 -39.59 -7.92
CA LEU A 30 20.08 -40.89 -8.32
C LEU A 30 19.66 -41.32 -9.74
N LYS A 31 18.82 -40.52 -10.42
CA LYS A 31 18.30 -40.82 -11.76
C LYS A 31 19.40 -40.99 -12.80
N THR A 32 20.48 -40.21 -12.69
CA THR A 32 21.63 -40.26 -13.61
C THR A 32 22.83 -40.93 -12.96
N THR A 33 23.80 -41.36 -13.77
CA THR A 33 25.09 -41.88 -13.28
C THR A 33 25.99 -40.78 -12.70
N SER A 34 25.67 -39.49 -12.95
CA SER A 34 26.46 -38.38 -12.45
C SER A 34 26.20 -38.14 -10.96
N PRO A 35 27.21 -38.23 -10.09
CA PRO A 35 27.06 -37.95 -8.67
C PRO A 35 26.84 -36.46 -8.36
N TRP A 36 26.95 -35.59 -9.38
CA TRP A 36 26.78 -34.15 -9.29
C TRP A 36 25.35 -33.69 -9.59
N TYR A 37 24.45 -34.60 -9.95
CA TYR A 37 23.10 -34.22 -10.40
C TYR A 37 22.30 -33.47 -9.31
N PHE A 38 22.62 -33.70 -8.03
CA PHE A 38 22.02 -32.95 -6.91
C PHE A 38 22.21 -31.43 -7.01
N ASN A 39 23.26 -30.93 -7.70
CA ASN A 39 23.48 -29.50 -7.95
C ASN A 39 22.37 -28.88 -8.81
N HIS A 40 21.63 -29.69 -9.56
CA HIS A 40 20.55 -29.28 -10.45
C HIS A 40 19.17 -29.39 -9.79
N ILE A 41 19.11 -29.77 -8.51
CA ILE A 41 17.85 -29.94 -7.77
C ILE A 41 17.71 -28.81 -6.77
N LEU A 42 16.62 -28.05 -6.89
CA LEU A 42 16.24 -27.01 -5.94
C LEU A 42 15.05 -27.50 -5.10
N ALA A 43 15.23 -27.52 -3.78
CA ALA A 43 14.15 -27.77 -2.83
C ALA A 43 13.99 -26.57 -1.89
N VAL A 44 12.82 -25.92 -1.94
CA VAL A 44 12.50 -24.74 -1.12
C VAL A 44 11.40 -25.04 -0.12
N THR A 45 11.50 -24.45 1.07
CA THR A 45 10.53 -24.62 2.16
C THR A 45 10.23 -23.28 2.86
N PHE A 46 9.15 -23.20 3.63
CA PHE A 46 8.79 -21.96 4.33
C PHE A 46 9.63 -21.68 5.58
N THR A 47 10.19 -22.70 6.25
CA THR A 47 10.88 -22.51 7.54
C THR A 47 12.25 -23.15 7.55
N LYS A 48 13.19 -22.52 8.25
CA LYS A 48 14.56 -23.04 8.43
C LYS A 48 14.57 -24.44 9.05
N LYS A 49 13.64 -24.71 9.98
CA LYS A 49 13.46 -26.02 10.60
C LYS A 49 13.06 -27.09 9.57
N ALA A 50 12.11 -26.79 8.69
CA ALA A 50 11.70 -27.72 7.63
C ALA A 50 12.82 -27.97 6.62
N SER A 51 13.58 -26.94 6.25
CA SER A 51 14.78 -27.10 5.39
C SER A 51 15.79 -28.04 6.04
N GLN A 52 16.09 -27.83 7.33
CA GLN A 52 17.06 -28.62 8.07
C GLN A 52 16.61 -30.08 8.22
N GLU A 53 15.35 -30.31 8.60
CA GLU A 53 14.79 -31.66 8.69
C GLU A 53 14.86 -32.40 7.34
N MET A 54 14.58 -31.69 6.24
CA MET A 54 14.67 -32.26 4.89
C MET A 54 16.13 -32.62 4.53
N LYS A 55 17.09 -31.75 4.83
CA LYS A 55 18.53 -32.04 4.64
C LYS A 55 18.97 -33.28 5.40
N GLU A 56 18.67 -33.32 6.70
CA GLU A 56 19.03 -34.44 7.58
C GLU A 56 18.45 -35.75 7.08
N ARG A 57 17.19 -35.73 6.63
CA ARG A 57 16.49 -36.91 6.12
C ARG A 57 17.09 -37.42 4.80
N ILE A 58 17.38 -36.52 3.86
CA ILE A 58 18.03 -36.87 2.58
C ILE A 58 19.42 -37.48 2.86
N MET A 59 20.22 -36.83 3.70
CA MET A 59 21.56 -37.31 4.07
C MET A 59 21.50 -38.64 4.81
N LYS A 60 20.52 -38.84 5.70
CA LYS A 60 20.28 -40.11 6.37
C LYS A 60 20.02 -41.21 5.36
N TYR A 61 19.06 -41.04 4.44
CA TYR A 61 18.74 -42.09 3.47
C TYR A 61 19.89 -42.39 2.53
N LEU A 62 20.59 -41.38 1.99
CA LEU A 62 21.76 -41.60 1.14
C LEU A 62 22.87 -42.36 1.86
N ARG A 63 23.12 -42.06 3.15
CA ARG A 63 24.04 -42.83 3.99
C ARG A 63 23.59 -44.27 4.17
N GLN A 64 22.32 -44.49 4.48
CA GLN A 64 21.77 -45.83 4.73
C GLN A 64 21.80 -46.70 3.47
N PHE A 65 21.52 -46.12 2.30
CA PHE A 65 21.63 -46.83 1.01
C PHE A 65 23.08 -47.20 0.66
N ALA A 66 24.04 -46.41 1.13
CA ALA A 66 25.47 -46.63 0.95
C ALA A 66 26.11 -47.54 2.01
N SER A 67 25.35 -47.93 3.03
CA SER A 67 25.81 -48.72 4.18
C SER A 67 25.58 -50.21 3.95
N ASP A 68 26.54 -51.03 4.39
CA ASP A 68 26.41 -52.49 4.44
C ASP A 68 25.89 -52.98 5.81
N ASP A 69 25.48 -52.06 6.70
CA ASP A 69 24.91 -52.40 8.02
C ASP A 69 23.48 -52.98 7.85
N PRO A 70 23.22 -54.21 8.33
CA PRO A 70 21.90 -54.83 8.27
C PRO A 70 20.78 -53.99 8.91
N LYS A 71 21.10 -53.13 9.89
CA LYS A 71 20.13 -52.23 10.52
C LYS A 71 19.69 -51.10 9.58
N ASP A 72 20.63 -50.54 8.82
CA ASP A 72 20.33 -49.49 7.84
C ASP A 72 19.49 -50.04 6.67
N GLU A 73 19.74 -51.29 6.28
CA GLU A 73 18.93 -52.01 5.31
C GLU A 73 17.50 -52.28 5.82
N GLN A 74 17.34 -52.63 7.09
CA GLN A 74 16.00 -52.78 7.70
C GLN A 74 15.25 -51.45 7.78
N GLU A 75 15.91 -50.35 8.17
CA GLU A 75 15.28 -49.04 8.33
C GLU A 75 14.90 -48.39 6.99
N SER A 76 15.70 -48.59 5.95
CA SER A 76 15.61 -47.86 4.68
C SER A 76 15.29 -48.72 3.45
N GLY A 77 15.25 -50.05 3.60
CA GLY A 77 15.01 -50.98 2.49
C GLY A 77 13.66 -50.79 1.79
N GLY A 78 12.63 -50.36 2.53
CA GLY A 78 11.31 -50.05 1.96
C GLY A 78 11.36 -48.88 0.98
N ILE A 79 11.97 -47.76 1.38
CA ILE A 79 12.12 -46.58 0.51
C ILE A 79 13.11 -46.86 -0.64
N PHE A 80 14.17 -47.62 -0.38
CA PHE A 80 15.14 -48.03 -1.40
C PHE A 80 14.47 -48.80 -2.54
N LYS A 81 13.69 -49.84 -2.21
CA LYS A 81 12.96 -50.65 -3.19
C LYS A 81 11.92 -49.84 -3.97
N GLN A 82 11.24 -48.90 -3.31
CA GLN A 82 10.31 -47.99 -3.98
C GLN A 82 11.02 -47.10 -5.02
N ILE A 83 12.16 -46.51 -4.67
CA ILE A 83 12.93 -45.67 -5.59
C ILE A 83 13.46 -46.51 -6.76
N LEU A 84 13.96 -47.72 -6.50
CA LEU A 84 14.44 -48.62 -7.55
C LEU A 84 13.34 -48.96 -8.56
N ALA A 85 12.16 -49.37 -8.07
CA ALA A 85 11.02 -49.68 -8.91
C ALA A 85 10.56 -48.48 -9.74
N GLU A 86 10.42 -47.29 -9.12
CA GLU A 86 10.02 -46.08 -9.83
C GLU A 86 11.03 -45.64 -10.90
N LEU A 87 12.33 -45.79 -10.65
CA LEU A 87 13.36 -45.47 -11.65
C LEU A 87 13.32 -46.43 -12.84
N GLN A 88 13.08 -47.72 -12.58
CA GLN A 88 12.91 -48.73 -13.62
C GLN A 88 11.64 -48.48 -14.46
N GLU A 89 10.53 -48.09 -13.81
CA GLU A 89 9.29 -47.67 -14.48
C GLU A 89 9.50 -46.41 -15.34
N ASP A 90 10.33 -45.48 -14.88
CA ASP A 90 10.75 -44.28 -15.63
C ASP A 90 11.73 -44.59 -16.79
N GLY A 91 12.06 -45.87 -17.02
CA GLY A 91 12.93 -46.33 -18.10
C GLY A 91 14.43 -46.17 -17.84
N VAL A 92 14.83 -46.02 -16.59
CA VAL A 92 16.25 -46.00 -16.19
C VAL A 92 16.73 -47.44 -16.05
N ASP A 93 17.73 -47.83 -16.83
CA ASP A 93 18.41 -49.12 -16.66
C ASP A 93 19.30 -49.07 -15.40
N ILE A 94 18.81 -49.69 -14.33
CA ILE A 94 19.45 -49.67 -13.01
C ILE A 94 19.06 -50.90 -12.19
N ASP A 95 20.05 -51.45 -11.48
CA ASP A 95 19.88 -52.53 -10.53
C ASP A 95 20.21 -52.07 -9.10
N GLU A 96 20.02 -52.96 -8.13
CA GLU A 96 20.27 -52.65 -6.72
C GLU A 96 21.74 -52.29 -6.43
N PRO A 97 22.76 -53.05 -6.90
CA PRO A 97 24.16 -52.69 -6.72
C PRO A 97 24.51 -51.31 -7.28
N GLU A 98 24.04 -50.98 -8.49
CA GLU A 98 24.31 -49.68 -9.11
C GLU A 98 23.60 -48.55 -8.37
N LEU A 99 22.36 -48.73 -7.91
CA LEU A 99 21.66 -47.72 -7.12
C LEU A 99 22.37 -47.43 -5.79
N ARG A 100 22.89 -48.45 -5.11
CA ARG A 100 23.72 -48.28 -3.89
C ARG A 100 25.02 -47.54 -4.20
N ASN A 101 25.68 -47.87 -5.30
CA ASN A 101 26.89 -47.17 -5.75
C ASN A 101 26.62 -45.69 -6.06
N ARG A 102 25.52 -45.37 -6.76
CA ARG A 102 25.10 -43.97 -7.01
C ARG A 102 24.79 -43.24 -5.70
N ALA A 103 24.10 -43.88 -4.76
CA ALA A 103 23.80 -43.29 -3.46
C ALA A 103 25.09 -42.96 -2.68
N LYS A 104 26.05 -43.90 -2.65
CA LYS A 104 27.36 -43.72 -2.02
C LYS A 104 28.14 -42.56 -2.63
N ASN A 105 28.20 -42.49 -3.96
CA ASN A 105 28.90 -41.41 -4.65
C ASN A 105 28.20 -40.06 -4.42
N THR A 106 26.88 -39.99 -4.56
CA THR A 106 26.10 -38.77 -4.32
C THR A 106 26.25 -38.28 -2.88
N PHE A 107 26.16 -39.17 -1.89
CA PHE A 107 26.38 -38.84 -0.47
C PHE A 107 27.75 -38.20 -0.24
N LYS A 108 28.80 -38.84 -0.78
CA LYS A 108 30.17 -38.35 -0.66
C LYS A 108 30.33 -36.96 -1.28
N HIS A 109 29.77 -36.73 -2.46
CA HIS A 109 29.88 -35.44 -3.15
C HIS A 109 29.09 -34.34 -2.43
N ILE A 110 27.92 -34.64 -1.86
CA ILE A 110 27.19 -33.68 -1.03
C ILE A 110 28.01 -33.30 0.21
N ILE A 111 28.76 -34.22 0.82
CA ILE A 111 29.64 -33.87 1.95
C ILE A 111 30.76 -32.93 1.51
N HIS A 112 31.39 -33.19 0.35
CA HIS A 112 32.47 -32.35 -0.17
C HIS A 112 31.98 -30.97 -0.64
N GLU A 113 30.81 -30.89 -1.25
CA GLU A 113 30.20 -29.67 -1.78
C GLU A 113 28.86 -29.35 -1.09
N TYR A 114 28.86 -29.33 0.24
CA TYR A 114 27.63 -29.12 1.02
C TYR A 114 26.94 -27.79 0.71
N THR A 115 27.70 -26.77 0.29
CA THR A 115 27.18 -25.47 -0.16
C THR A 115 26.28 -25.58 -1.39
N ASN A 116 26.54 -26.55 -2.28
CA ASN A 116 25.77 -26.76 -3.51
C ASN A 116 24.50 -27.60 -3.28
N PHE A 117 24.33 -28.17 -2.08
CA PHE A 117 23.12 -28.88 -1.68
C PHE A 117 21.97 -27.91 -1.43
N SER A 118 21.25 -27.57 -2.50
CA SER A 118 20.22 -26.52 -2.58
C SER A 118 18.88 -26.92 -1.97
N VAL A 119 18.90 -27.22 -0.67
CA VAL A 119 17.70 -27.34 0.19
C VAL A 119 17.68 -26.12 1.12
N SER A 120 16.77 -25.17 0.90
CA SER A 120 16.76 -23.90 1.63
C SER A 120 15.36 -23.39 1.95
N THR A 121 15.28 -22.28 2.67
CA THR A 121 14.02 -21.53 2.74
C THR A 121 13.78 -20.78 1.43
N ILE A 122 12.53 -20.36 1.22
CA ILE A 122 12.18 -19.42 0.14
C ILE A 122 13.05 -18.16 0.28
N ASP A 123 13.15 -17.57 1.47
CA ASP A 123 13.92 -16.34 1.69
C ASP A 123 15.39 -16.47 1.31
N SER A 124 16.08 -17.54 1.76
CA SER A 124 17.49 -17.76 1.41
C SER A 124 17.68 -18.02 -0.08
N PHE A 125 16.71 -18.65 -0.74
CA PHE A 125 16.76 -18.84 -2.18
C PHE A 125 16.61 -17.52 -2.93
N VAL A 126 15.62 -16.69 -2.54
CA VAL A 126 15.41 -15.38 -3.15
C VAL A 126 16.62 -14.49 -2.90
N GLN A 127 17.16 -14.43 -1.67
CA GLN A 127 18.39 -13.70 -1.36
C GLN A 127 19.56 -14.10 -2.26
N ARG A 128 19.75 -15.39 -2.52
CA ARG A 128 20.79 -15.89 -3.43
C ARG A 128 20.58 -15.42 -4.87
N ILE A 129 19.34 -15.36 -5.34
CA ILE A 129 19.02 -14.80 -6.66
C ILE A 129 19.37 -13.31 -6.68
N VAL A 130 18.89 -12.53 -5.71
CA VAL A 130 19.08 -11.07 -5.67
C VAL A 130 20.55 -10.69 -5.56
N ALA A 131 21.33 -11.45 -4.79
CA ALA A 131 22.78 -11.27 -4.72
C ALA A 131 23.47 -11.39 -6.09
N ALA A 132 22.92 -12.18 -7.01
CA ALA A 132 23.44 -12.29 -8.38
C ALA A 132 23.00 -11.14 -9.30
N PHE A 133 21.97 -10.38 -8.92
CA PHE A 133 21.38 -9.26 -9.69
C PHE A 133 21.44 -7.93 -8.93
N THR A 134 22.41 -7.77 -8.03
CA THR A 134 22.47 -6.62 -7.11
C THR A 134 22.67 -5.30 -7.86
N GLU A 135 23.45 -5.33 -8.94
CA GLU A 135 23.70 -4.17 -9.79
C GLU A 135 22.44 -3.78 -10.58
N GLU A 136 21.76 -4.75 -11.19
CA GLU A 136 20.53 -4.57 -11.96
C GLU A 136 19.36 -4.08 -11.08
N LEU A 137 19.33 -4.53 -9.83
CA LEU A 137 18.36 -4.09 -8.84
C LEU A 137 18.70 -2.72 -8.24
N GLY A 138 19.89 -2.17 -8.51
CA GLY A 138 20.38 -0.94 -7.90
C GLY A 138 20.44 -1.04 -6.37
N PHE A 139 20.83 -2.21 -5.85
CA PHE A 139 21.09 -2.40 -4.42
C PHE A 139 22.59 -2.17 -4.12
N PRO A 140 22.94 -1.74 -2.89
CA PRO A 140 24.33 -1.69 -2.46
C PRO A 140 25.00 -3.07 -2.55
N PHE A 141 26.28 -3.13 -2.96
CA PHE A 141 27.01 -4.40 -3.14
C PHE A 141 27.05 -5.28 -1.88
N ASN A 142 27.00 -4.67 -0.69
CA ASN A 142 27.06 -5.31 0.61
C ASN A 142 25.68 -5.31 1.31
N PHE A 143 24.59 -5.40 0.56
CA PHE A 143 23.27 -5.27 1.17
C PHE A 143 22.92 -6.45 2.11
N GLU A 144 22.19 -6.14 3.18
CA GLU A 144 21.57 -7.11 4.07
C GLU A 144 20.06 -6.89 4.09
N VAL A 145 19.29 -7.98 4.09
CA VAL A 145 17.83 -7.87 4.17
C VAL A 145 17.37 -7.73 5.61
N SER A 146 16.70 -6.62 5.92
CA SER A 146 16.11 -6.34 7.24
C SER A 146 14.60 -6.56 7.25
N LEU A 147 14.11 -7.08 8.38
CA LEU A 147 12.69 -7.21 8.69
C LEU A 147 12.19 -6.08 9.62
N ASP A 148 13.12 -5.35 10.24
CA ASP A 148 12.78 -4.35 11.24
C ASP A 148 12.32 -3.06 10.57
N SER A 149 11.00 -2.85 10.61
CA SER A 149 10.38 -1.66 10.04
C SER A 149 10.41 -0.49 11.03
N GLY A 150 10.46 -0.77 12.33
CA GLY A 150 10.37 0.26 13.36
C GLY A 150 11.62 1.11 13.40
N VAL A 151 12.78 0.44 13.52
CA VAL A 151 14.09 1.12 13.57
C VAL A 151 14.34 1.94 12.30
N LEU A 152 14.01 1.40 11.12
CA LEU A 152 14.16 2.10 9.84
C LEU A 152 13.28 3.35 9.77
N LEU A 153 12.01 3.23 10.17
CA LEU A 153 11.07 4.36 10.15
C LEU A 153 11.42 5.44 11.16
N ASP A 154 11.83 5.06 12.37
CA ASP A 154 12.23 6.02 13.41
C ASP A 154 13.46 6.82 12.95
N ALA A 155 14.46 6.15 12.36
CA ALA A 155 15.63 6.81 11.78
C ALA A 155 15.26 7.74 10.61
N ALA A 156 14.38 7.29 9.71
CA ALA A 156 13.92 8.10 8.58
C ALA A 156 13.14 9.33 9.03
N VAL A 157 12.30 9.19 10.06
CA VAL A 157 11.59 10.32 10.67
C VAL A 157 12.59 11.27 11.32
N GLU A 158 13.55 10.77 12.10
CA GLU A 158 14.58 11.62 12.71
C GLU A 158 15.36 12.42 11.65
N GLN A 159 15.78 11.78 10.56
CA GLN A 159 16.48 12.43 9.45
C GLN A 159 15.60 13.49 8.76
N LEU A 160 14.31 13.20 8.56
CA LEU A 160 13.34 14.17 8.06
C LEU A 160 13.24 15.40 8.97
N PHE A 161 13.21 15.21 10.30
CA PHE A 161 13.16 16.31 11.26
C PHE A 161 14.46 17.12 11.32
N GLN A 162 15.62 16.49 11.12
CA GLN A 162 16.91 17.19 11.03
C GLN A 162 16.99 18.13 9.80
N LYS A 163 16.27 17.80 8.73
CA LYS A 163 16.18 18.63 7.51
C LYS A 163 15.19 19.79 7.63
N VAL A 164 14.40 19.86 8.70
CA VAL A 164 13.47 20.97 8.94
C VAL A 164 14.24 22.26 9.12
N ASN A 165 13.74 23.34 8.50
CA ASN A 165 14.36 24.66 8.53
C ASN A 165 15.75 24.73 7.88
N THR A 166 16.06 23.80 6.96
CA THR A 166 17.27 23.83 6.13
C THR A 166 16.96 24.29 4.71
N GLU A 167 17.98 24.80 4.01
CA GLU A 167 17.86 25.23 2.61
C GLU A 167 17.40 24.06 1.73
N ASN A 168 16.45 24.31 0.81
CA ASN A 168 15.78 23.31 -0.05
C ASN A 168 14.69 22.44 0.60
N PHE A 169 14.36 22.65 1.88
CA PHE A 169 13.31 21.90 2.60
C PHE A 169 12.19 22.81 3.15
N GLU A 170 12.01 23.99 2.58
CA GLU A 170 10.97 24.96 2.97
C GLU A 170 9.56 24.36 2.88
N GLN A 171 9.29 23.63 1.80
CA GLN A 171 8.00 22.96 1.53
C GLN A 171 7.68 21.91 2.59
N ILE A 172 8.68 21.13 3.01
CA ILE A 172 8.54 20.12 4.05
C ILE A 172 8.33 20.79 5.41
N THR A 173 9.08 21.87 5.66
CA THR A 173 8.94 22.68 6.87
C THR A 173 7.51 23.24 7.00
N GLU A 174 6.95 23.77 5.91
CA GLU A 174 5.55 24.23 5.87
C GLU A 174 4.55 23.10 6.12
N ALA A 175 4.76 21.93 5.52
CA ALA A 175 3.89 20.77 5.71
C ALA A 175 3.89 20.28 7.17
N ILE A 176 5.06 20.24 7.82
CA ILE A 176 5.19 19.89 9.25
C ILE A 176 4.53 20.93 10.14
N GLN A 177 4.79 22.22 9.90
CA GLN A 177 4.18 23.31 10.68
C GLN A 177 2.65 23.27 10.58
N SER A 178 2.13 23.09 9.38
CA SER A 178 0.70 22.98 9.13
C SER A 178 0.09 21.78 9.84
N PHE A 179 0.76 20.62 9.80
CA PHE A 179 0.28 19.42 10.49
C PHE A 179 0.29 19.61 12.01
N ALA A 180 1.30 20.28 12.56
CA ALA A 180 1.35 20.64 13.97
C ALA A 180 0.24 21.64 14.36
N MET A 181 -0.05 22.64 13.52
CA MET A 181 -1.14 23.61 13.73
C MET A 181 -2.52 22.95 13.68
N GLU A 182 -2.74 22.02 12.74
CA GLU A 182 -3.98 21.23 12.66
C GLU A 182 -4.21 20.48 13.99
N LYS A 183 -3.18 19.83 14.52
CA LYS A 183 -3.26 19.12 15.81
C LYS A 183 -3.55 20.05 16.98
N ALA A 184 -2.89 21.20 17.03
CA ALA A 184 -3.14 22.20 18.06
C ALA A 184 -4.59 22.69 18.03
N ASN A 185 -5.13 22.95 16.84
CA ASN A 185 -6.52 23.38 16.64
C ASN A 185 -7.53 22.29 17.04
N GLU A 186 -7.17 21.01 16.91
CA GLU A 186 -7.96 19.86 17.38
C GLU A 186 -7.80 19.59 18.89
N GLY A 187 -7.03 20.39 19.62
CA GLY A 187 -6.72 20.16 21.04
C GLY A 187 -5.82 18.95 21.29
N LYS A 188 -5.12 18.45 20.27
CA LYS A 188 -4.20 17.32 20.34
C LYS A 188 -2.77 17.78 20.56
N SER A 189 -1.97 16.93 21.18
CA SER A 189 -0.57 17.22 21.44
C SER A 189 0.27 17.08 20.16
N TRP A 190 1.01 18.13 19.80
CA TRP A 190 1.88 18.14 18.63
C TRP A 190 3.18 17.35 18.84
N ASN A 191 3.59 17.09 20.09
CA ASN A 191 4.84 16.37 20.40
C ASN A 191 4.85 14.89 19.94
N ARG A 192 3.71 14.34 19.52
CA ARG A 192 3.58 12.98 18.96
C ARG A 192 3.72 12.92 17.44
N LEU A 193 4.02 14.05 16.78
CA LEU A 193 4.21 14.10 15.34
C LEU A 193 5.18 13.04 14.81
N PRO A 194 6.36 12.82 15.43
CA PRO A 194 7.29 11.80 14.96
C PRO A 194 6.70 10.38 15.02
N GLU A 195 6.04 10.02 16.13
CA GLU A 195 5.39 8.71 16.30
C GLU A 195 4.25 8.49 15.30
N GLU A 196 3.45 9.52 15.03
CA GLU A 196 2.37 9.47 14.06
C GLU A 196 2.91 9.35 12.62
N LEU A 197 3.98 10.07 12.29
CA LEU A 197 4.64 9.97 10.99
C LEU A 197 5.28 8.60 10.78
N ALA A 198 5.95 8.04 11.80
CA ALA A 198 6.47 6.67 11.74
C ALA A 198 5.32 5.66 11.55
N THR A 199 4.22 5.85 12.28
CA THR A 199 3.03 4.99 12.14
C THR A 199 2.42 5.08 10.74
N PHE A 200 2.32 6.28 10.16
CA PHE A 200 1.84 6.48 8.81
C PHE A 200 2.82 5.94 7.75
N GLY A 201 4.13 6.07 8.02
CA GLY A 201 5.21 5.53 7.19
C GLY A 201 5.19 4.01 7.07
N LYS A 202 4.58 3.27 8.01
CA LYS A 202 4.35 1.82 7.86
C LYS A 202 3.56 1.47 6.59
N SER A 203 2.72 2.37 6.10
CA SER A 203 2.01 2.19 4.82
C SER A 203 2.96 2.15 3.61
N LEU A 204 4.16 2.76 3.69
CA LEU A 204 5.17 2.68 2.62
C LEU A 204 5.81 1.29 2.51
N LEU A 205 5.85 0.54 3.61
CA LEU A 205 6.47 -0.78 3.71
C LEU A 205 5.45 -1.92 3.64
N SER A 206 4.19 -1.60 3.32
CA SER A 206 3.08 -2.54 3.31
C SER A 206 2.66 -2.91 1.90
N ASP A 207 2.66 -4.21 1.61
CA ASP A 207 2.23 -4.77 0.32
C ASP A 207 0.79 -4.34 -0.05
N GLN A 208 -0.09 -4.11 0.92
CA GLN A 208 -1.48 -3.71 0.69
C GLN A 208 -1.58 -2.34 0.00
N PHE A 209 -0.66 -1.42 0.30
CA PHE A 209 -0.68 -0.05 -0.22
C PHE A 209 0.26 0.14 -1.40
N GLN A 210 0.96 -0.91 -1.84
CA GLN A 210 2.01 -0.83 -2.85
C GLN A 210 1.54 -0.15 -4.14
N THR A 211 0.38 -0.52 -4.67
CA THR A 211 -0.18 0.07 -5.90
C THR A 211 -0.44 1.56 -5.76
N SER A 212 -0.98 1.98 -4.61
CA SER A 212 -1.28 3.39 -4.32
C SER A 212 -0.01 4.21 -4.06
N VAL A 213 1.00 3.62 -3.43
CA VAL A 213 2.30 4.26 -3.24
C VAL A 213 3.03 4.40 -4.58
N ASN A 214 2.94 3.38 -5.44
CA ASN A 214 3.53 3.41 -6.77
C ASN A 214 2.88 4.46 -7.67
N SER A 215 1.55 4.61 -7.65
CA SER A 215 0.85 5.63 -8.44
C SER A 215 1.18 7.07 -8.02
N LEU A 216 1.73 7.26 -6.81
CA LEU A 216 2.19 8.55 -6.30
C LEU A 216 3.71 8.75 -6.44
N SER A 217 4.45 7.77 -6.97
CA SER A 217 5.92 7.80 -6.99
C SER A 217 6.49 8.86 -7.92
N ASP A 218 5.73 9.28 -8.93
CA ASP A 218 6.13 10.36 -9.85
C ASP A 218 6.01 11.75 -9.20
N LEU A 219 5.26 11.87 -8.09
CA LEU A 219 5.01 13.13 -7.42
C LEU A 219 6.08 13.42 -6.36
N GLN A 220 6.70 14.59 -6.49
CA GLN A 220 7.60 15.14 -5.51
C GLN A 220 6.82 15.85 -4.39
N PRO A 221 7.41 16.04 -3.21
CA PRO A 221 6.75 16.75 -2.11
C PRO A 221 6.20 18.13 -2.51
N ALA A 222 6.93 18.85 -3.38
CA ALA A 222 6.50 20.14 -3.91
C ALA A 222 5.22 20.05 -4.77
N ASP A 223 5.01 18.94 -5.48
CA ASP A 223 3.81 18.77 -6.31
C ASP A 223 2.55 18.69 -5.46
N PHE A 224 2.60 18.04 -4.30
CA PHE A 224 1.47 17.98 -3.38
C PHE A 224 1.03 19.36 -2.88
N LEU A 225 2.00 20.25 -2.61
CA LEU A 225 1.70 21.64 -2.22
C LEU A 225 1.12 22.44 -3.38
N ILE A 226 1.65 22.27 -4.59
CA ILE A 226 1.09 22.92 -5.79
C ILE A 226 -0.35 22.45 -6.04
N ILE A 227 -0.61 21.16 -5.86
CA ILE A 227 -1.96 20.60 -5.96
C ILE A 227 -2.86 21.23 -4.91
N GLU A 228 -2.41 21.32 -3.65
CA GLU A 228 -3.19 21.94 -2.56
C GLU A 228 -3.58 23.38 -2.90
N VAL A 229 -2.63 24.19 -3.36
CA VAL A 229 -2.90 25.57 -3.79
C VAL A 229 -3.96 25.61 -4.89
N LYS A 230 -3.85 24.75 -5.90
CA LYS A 230 -4.84 24.67 -6.99
C LYS A 230 -6.24 24.27 -6.50
N LEU A 231 -6.33 23.30 -5.59
CA LEU A 231 -7.60 22.87 -5.01
C LEU A 231 -8.23 23.99 -4.16
N ASN A 232 -7.41 24.69 -3.37
CA ASN A 232 -7.88 25.80 -2.54
C ASN A 232 -8.32 27.01 -3.38
N ILE A 233 -7.62 27.33 -4.48
CA ILE A 233 -8.06 28.35 -5.44
C ILE A 233 -9.44 28.00 -6.02
N PHE A 234 -9.63 26.76 -6.48
CA PHE A 234 -10.93 26.33 -6.99
C PHE A 234 -12.05 26.49 -5.96
N CYS A 235 -11.81 26.08 -4.71
CA CYS A 235 -12.77 26.22 -3.63
C CYS A 235 -13.10 27.70 -3.37
N THR A 236 -12.08 28.53 -3.15
CA THR A 236 -12.25 29.96 -2.85
C THR A 236 -12.92 30.74 -3.98
N GLU A 237 -12.67 30.40 -5.24
CA GLU A 237 -13.38 31.00 -6.39
C GLU A 237 -14.88 30.70 -6.37
N ILE A 238 -15.27 29.46 -6.02
CA ILE A 238 -16.69 29.09 -5.92
C ILE A 238 -17.35 29.76 -4.72
N GLU A 239 -16.68 29.73 -3.56
CA GLU A 239 -17.11 30.41 -2.35
C GLU A 239 -17.35 31.91 -2.62
N SER A 240 -16.42 32.57 -3.32
CA SER A 240 -16.53 33.98 -3.69
C SER A 240 -17.72 34.26 -4.61
N LYS A 241 -18.01 33.38 -5.59
CA LYS A 241 -19.18 33.52 -6.47
C LYS A 241 -20.48 33.42 -5.68
N ILE A 242 -20.58 32.44 -4.78
CA ILE A 242 -21.76 32.26 -3.93
C ILE A 242 -21.91 33.45 -2.97
N PHE A 243 -20.81 33.89 -2.35
CA PHE A 243 -20.78 35.03 -1.45
C PHE A 243 -21.27 36.30 -2.14
N ASN A 244 -20.78 36.60 -3.35
CA ASN A 244 -21.17 37.80 -4.09
C ASN A 244 -22.66 37.80 -4.44
N GLU A 245 -23.23 36.66 -4.88
CA GLU A 245 -24.67 36.57 -5.15
C GLU A 245 -25.51 36.67 -3.87
N ALA A 246 -25.04 36.08 -2.76
CA ALA A 246 -25.70 36.22 -1.48
C ALA A 246 -25.63 37.67 -1.00
N ASN A 247 -24.48 38.35 -1.13
CA ASN A 247 -24.33 39.73 -0.71
C ASN A 247 -25.25 40.67 -1.49
N LYS A 248 -25.37 40.51 -2.80
CA LYS A 248 -26.34 41.25 -3.63
C LYS A 248 -27.76 41.13 -3.09
N MET A 249 -28.19 39.94 -2.65
CA MET A 249 -29.53 39.80 -2.05
C MET A 249 -29.69 40.62 -0.77
N PHE A 250 -28.68 40.62 0.10
CA PHE A 250 -28.75 41.39 1.34
C PHE A 250 -28.62 42.90 1.12
N ASP A 251 -27.81 43.34 0.15
CA ASP A 251 -27.74 44.75 -0.24
C ASP A 251 -29.11 45.24 -0.75
N LEU A 252 -29.84 44.42 -1.53
CA LEU A 252 -31.21 44.73 -1.96
C LEU A 252 -32.21 44.80 -0.81
N LEU A 253 -32.05 43.97 0.21
CA LEU A 253 -32.88 44.04 1.42
C LEU A 253 -32.65 45.35 2.16
N ASP A 254 -31.39 45.74 2.34
CA ASP A 254 -31.01 46.97 3.03
C ASP A 254 -31.51 48.20 2.27
N ASP A 255 -31.35 48.23 0.93
CA ASP A 255 -31.83 49.32 0.06
C ASP A 255 -33.36 49.47 0.09
N ALA A 256 -34.10 48.37 0.19
CA ALA A 256 -35.55 48.37 0.32
C ALA A 256 -36.04 48.69 1.76
N GLY A 257 -35.12 48.74 2.73
CA GLY A 257 -35.42 48.85 4.16
C GLY A 257 -36.23 47.66 4.68
N LEU A 258 -35.86 46.45 4.25
CA LEU A 258 -36.47 45.18 4.63
C LEU A 258 -35.54 44.39 5.54
N GLU A 259 -36.11 43.76 6.56
CA GLU A 259 -35.40 42.84 7.44
C GLU A 259 -35.75 41.39 7.11
N ILE A 260 -34.87 40.45 7.49
CA ILE A 260 -35.13 39.00 7.41
C ILE A 260 -36.47 38.64 8.09
N SER A 261 -36.82 39.35 9.17
CA SER A 261 -38.08 39.17 9.92
C SER A 261 -39.34 39.44 9.10
N ASN A 262 -39.23 40.20 8.00
CA ASN A 262 -40.34 40.53 7.10
C ASN A 262 -40.71 39.38 6.14
N PHE A 263 -39.80 38.41 5.96
CA PHE A 263 -39.98 37.26 5.07
C PHE A 263 -40.63 36.08 5.81
N SER A 264 -41.26 35.19 5.04
CA SER A 264 -41.94 34.00 5.55
C SER A 264 -40.98 33.14 6.37
N PHE A 265 -41.38 32.81 7.61
CA PHE A 265 -40.59 32.05 8.59
C PHE A 265 -39.27 32.72 9.06
N GLY A 266 -38.99 33.97 8.67
CA GLY A 266 -37.82 34.74 9.10
C GLY A 266 -36.50 33.97 8.99
N LYS A 267 -35.72 33.93 10.08
CA LYS A 267 -34.45 33.18 10.16
C LYS A 267 -34.59 31.65 9.96
N SER A 268 -35.78 31.10 10.14
CA SER A 268 -36.06 29.68 9.86
C SER A 268 -36.57 29.44 8.43
N GLY A 269 -36.68 30.50 7.63
CA GLY A 269 -37.19 30.50 6.26
C GLY A 269 -36.10 30.65 5.20
N CYS A 270 -36.51 31.10 4.02
CA CYS A 270 -35.63 31.27 2.85
C CYS A 270 -34.50 32.27 3.12
N MET A 271 -34.79 33.43 3.69
CA MET A 271 -33.76 34.44 3.96
C MET A 271 -32.76 34.01 5.04
N GLY A 272 -33.17 33.22 6.03
CA GLY A 272 -32.23 32.64 6.99
C GLY A 272 -31.30 31.58 6.39
N TYR A 273 -31.74 30.90 5.33
CA TYR A 273 -30.85 30.03 4.54
C TYR A 273 -29.76 30.85 3.84
N PHE A 274 -30.13 31.92 3.13
CA PHE A 274 -29.16 32.77 2.45
C PHE A 274 -28.25 33.56 3.41
N GLU A 275 -28.73 33.89 4.62
CA GLU A 275 -27.91 34.47 5.69
C GLU A 275 -26.77 33.51 6.05
N LYS A 276 -27.07 32.23 6.25
CA LYS A 276 -26.07 31.20 6.55
C LYS A 276 -25.11 30.96 5.38
N VAL A 277 -25.61 31.00 4.16
CA VAL A 277 -24.77 30.91 2.95
C VAL A 277 -23.80 32.09 2.87
N LYS A 278 -24.25 33.32 3.14
CA LYS A 278 -23.39 34.52 3.20
C LYS A 278 -22.34 34.43 4.31
N GLU A 279 -22.69 33.83 5.45
CA GLU A 279 -21.79 33.63 6.60
C GLU A 279 -20.73 32.52 6.40
N GLY A 280 -20.74 31.79 5.28
CA GLY A 280 -19.72 30.79 4.94
C GLY A 280 -20.21 29.34 4.84
N ASP A 281 -21.49 29.07 5.11
CA ASP A 281 -22.10 27.75 4.88
C ASP A 281 -22.52 27.60 3.39
N TYR A 282 -21.55 27.74 2.49
CA TYR A 282 -21.77 27.93 1.05
C TYR A 282 -22.48 26.78 0.34
N PHE A 283 -22.38 25.54 0.86
CA PHE A 283 -22.99 24.34 0.29
C PHE A 283 -24.12 23.78 1.16
N ARG A 284 -24.74 24.63 1.99
CA ARG A 284 -25.93 24.28 2.77
C ARG A 284 -27.03 23.72 1.88
N GLU A 285 -27.64 22.61 2.30
CA GLU A 285 -28.74 21.99 1.55
C GLU A 285 -30.01 22.85 1.60
N ALA A 286 -30.54 23.18 0.42
CA ALA A 286 -31.79 23.90 0.28
C ALA A 286 -32.99 22.98 0.60
N LYS A 287 -33.77 23.37 1.62
CA LYS A 287 -34.97 22.64 2.03
C LYS A 287 -36.21 23.18 1.34
N LYS A 288 -37.35 22.50 1.54
CA LYS A 288 -38.66 22.85 0.97
C LYS A 288 -38.98 24.36 1.01
N ARG A 289 -38.71 25.06 2.11
CA ARG A 289 -39.01 26.50 2.26
C ARG A 289 -38.23 27.40 1.31
N VAL A 290 -37.01 27.00 0.93
CA VAL A 290 -36.19 27.75 -0.04
C VAL A 290 -36.77 27.54 -1.43
N ASN A 291 -37.03 26.27 -1.80
CA ASN A 291 -37.62 25.93 -3.10
C ASN A 291 -39.01 26.55 -3.27
N ASP A 292 -39.87 26.50 -2.24
CA ASP A 292 -41.19 27.13 -2.28
C ASP A 292 -41.12 28.65 -2.53
N ALA A 293 -40.13 29.34 -1.95
CA ALA A 293 -39.93 30.77 -2.15
C ALA A 293 -39.46 31.09 -3.57
N LEU A 294 -38.51 30.32 -4.11
CA LEU A 294 -37.92 30.54 -5.43
C LEU A 294 -38.85 30.09 -6.58
N ASP A 295 -39.50 28.93 -6.44
CA ASP A 295 -40.32 28.33 -7.50
C ASP A 295 -41.73 28.94 -7.56
N ASN A 296 -42.30 29.29 -6.40
CA ASN A 296 -43.69 29.75 -6.29
C ASN A 296 -43.81 31.22 -5.84
N ASN A 297 -42.71 31.98 -5.89
CA ASN A 297 -42.63 33.38 -5.43
C ASN A 297 -43.21 33.59 -4.01
N SER A 298 -43.10 32.58 -3.13
CA SER A 298 -43.75 32.56 -1.81
C SER A 298 -42.87 33.19 -0.72
N TRP A 299 -42.50 34.46 -0.90
CA TRP A 299 -41.52 35.16 -0.05
C TRP A 299 -42.05 35.64 1.31
N TYR A 300 -43.35 35.90 1.44
CA TYR A 300 -43.99 36.44 2.64
C TYR A 300 -45.25 35.66 3.03
N SER A 301 -45.73 35.85 4.26
CA SER A 301 -46.97 35.21 4.74
C SER A 301 -48.20 36.03 4.38
N LYS A 302 -49.39 35.39 4.40
CA LYS A 302 -50.67 36.07 4.16
C LYS A 302 -51.00 37.16 5.19
N SER A 303 -50.31 37.16 6.34
CA SER A 303 -50.50 38.14 7.42
C SER A 303 -49.56 39.35 7.33
N THR A 304 -48.66 39.40 6.34
CA THR A 304 -47.70 40.50 6.18
C THR A 304 -48.40 41.79 5.72
N LYS A 305 -47.97 42.94 6.26
CA LYS A 305 -48.55 44.27 5.93
C LYS A 305 -48.38 44.59 4.44
N LYS A 306 -49.40 45.22 3.84
CA LYS A 306 -49.45 45.55 2.40
C LYS A 306 -48.28 46.42 1.91
N GLU A 307 -47.79 47.32 2.76
CA GLU A 307 -46.60 48.15 2.46
C GLU A 307 -45.33 47.31 2.32
N ILE A 308 -45.18 46.28 3.16
CA ILE A 308 -44.03 45.38 3.16
C ILE A 308 -44.13 44.41 1.98
N THR A 309 -45.32 43.88 1.68
CA THR A 309 -45.51 42.98 0.53
C THR A 309 -45.17 43.67 -0.79
N SER A 310 -45.59 44.93 -0.98
CA SER A 310 -45.24 45.69 -2.19
C SER A 310 -43.73 45.83 -2.38
N LYS A 311 -43.00 46.16 -1.31
CA LYS A 311 -41.54 46.27 -1.36
C LYS A 311 -40.86 44.92 -1.68
N ILE A 312 -41.37 43.82 -1.14
CA ILE A 312 -40.85 42.48 -1.44
C ILE A 312 -41.14 42.12 -2.90
N ASP A 313 -42.35 42.41 -3.39
CA ASP A 313 -42.73 42.14 -4.78
C ASP A 313 -41.80 42.87 -5.77
N ASP A 314 -41.45 44.14 -5.48
CA ASP A 314 -40.54 44.95 -6.33
C ASP A 314 -39.15 44.33 -6.49
N ILE A 315 -38.64 43.63 -5.48
CA ILE A 315 -37.30 42.99 -5.51
C ILE A 315 -37.35 41.48 -5.75
N SER A 316 -38.53 40.87 -5.72
CA SER A 316 -38.72 39.41 -5.73
C SER A 316 -38.10 38.71 -6.94
N ALA A 317 -38.16 39.34 -8.12
CA ALA A 317 -37.55 38.82 -9.34
C ALA A 317 -36.02 38.70 -9.23
N ILE A 318 -35.36 39.71 -8.66
CA ILE A 318 -33.90 39.72 -8.48
C ILE A 318 -33.50 38.75 -7.36
N LEU A 319 -34.26 38.68 -6.26
CA LEU A 319 -34.04 37.68 -5.21
C LEU A 319 -34.13 36.25 -5.75
N THR A 320 -35.09 36.01 -6.65
CA THR A 320 -35.28 34.71 -7.29
C THR A 320 -34.11 34.37 -8.22
N ASP A 321 -33.62 35.33 -9.00
CA ASP A 321 -32.45 35.15 -9.88
C ASP A 321 -31.17 34.87 -9.11
N CYS A 322 -30.87 35.65 -8.07
CA CYS A 322 -29.74 35.42 -7.18
C CYS A 322 -29.83 34.06 -6.49
N GLY A 323 -31.01 33.70 -5.96
CA GLY A 323 -31.24 32.41 -5.31
C GLY A 323 -31.04 31.24 -6.27
N ASN A 324 -31.60 31.30 -7.48
CA ASN A 324 -31.43 30.28 -8.51
C ASN A 324 -29.97 30.17 -8.97
N THR A 325 -29.26 31.29 -9.07
CA THR A 325 -27.83 31.30 -9.39
C THR A 325 -27.02 30.57 -8.32
N ILE A 326 -27.27 30.85 -7.03
CA ILE A 326 -26.62 30.15 -5.92
C ILE A 326 -26.91 28.65 -5.97
N LEU A 327 -28.18 28.25 -6.07
CA LEU A 327 -28.55 26.83 -6.13
C LEU A 327 -27.95 26.13 -7.36
N GLY A 328 -27.86 26.83 -8.49
CA GLY A 328 -27.20 26.36 -9.71
C GLY A 328 -25.70 26.11 -9.53
N ILE A 329 -25.00 27.04 -8.88
CA ILE A 329 -23.57 26.90 -8.55
C ILE A 329 -23.36 25.74 -7.58
N GLN A 330 -24.16 25.64 -6.51
CA GLN A 330 -24.09 24.56 -5.53
C GLN A 330 -24.30 23.20 -6.18
N LYS A 331 -25.38 23.03 -6.96
CA LYS A 331 -25.69 21.77 -7.63
C LYS A 331 -24.59 21.33 -8.60
N ARG A 332 -24.01 22.28 -9.35
CA ARG A 332 -22.95 21.98 -10.33
C ARG A 332 -21.62 21.60 -9.67
N ASN A 333 -21.28 22.24 -8.55
CA ASN A 333 -19.94 22.16 -7.98
C ASN A 333 -19.83 21.33 -6.70
N SER A 334 -20.95 20.97 -6.05
CA SER A 334 -20.94 20.27 -4.76
C SER A 334 -20.05 19.01 -4.74
N PRO A 335 -20.14 18.08 -5.72
CA PRO A 335 -19.29 16.88 -5.69
C PRO A 335 -17.79 17.20 -5.73
N LYS A 336 -17.37 18.13 -6.60
CA LYS A 336 -15.97 18.51 -6.75
C LYS A 336 -15.46 19.30 -5.55
N TYR A 337 -16.26 20.25 -5.05
CA TYR A 337 -15.90 21.06 -3.91
C TYR A 337 -15.70 20.22 -2.65
N ILE A 338 -16.63 19.31 -2.34
CA ILE A 338 -16.52 18.40 -1.20
C ILE A 338 -15.27 17.52 -1.37
N LEU A 339 -15.08 16.93 -2.55
CA LEU A 339 -13.90 16.10 -2.83
C LEU A 339 -12.59 16.88 -2.61
N PHE A 340 -12.49 18.09 -3.15
CA PHE A 340 -11.29 18.90 -3.05
C PHE A 340 -11.01 19.35 -1.61
N LYS A 341 -12.04 19.76 -0.85
CA LYS A 341 -11.91 20.04 0.59
C LYS A 341 -11.40 18.85 1.37
N GLU A 342 -11.88 17.64 1.09
CA GLU A 342 -11.42 16.44 1.80
C GLU A 342 -10.02 16.02 1.39
N ILE A 343 -9.67 16.13 0.10
CA ILE A 343 -8.31 15.84 -0.40
C ILE A 343 -7.30 16.83 0.19
N SER A 344 -7.59 18.13 0.19
CA SER A 344 -6.68 19.16 0.70
C SER A 344 -6.23 18.89 2.14
N LYS A 345 -7.10 18.32 2.99
CA LYS A 345 -6.74 17.93 4.37
C LYS A 345 -5.65 16.86 4.46
N GLN A 346 -5.46 16.06 3.41
CA GLN A 346 -4.51 14.96 3.40
C GLN A 346 -3.24 15.25 2.58
N LEU A 347 -3.25 16.27 1.71
CA LEU A 347 -2.12 16.56 0.80
C LEU A 347 -0.82 16.82 1.53
N LYS A 348 -0.86 17.53 2.66
CA LYS A 348 0.35 17.80 3.47
C LYS A 348 0.94 16.51 4.06
N LYS A 349 0.09 15.59 4.52
CA LYS A 349 0.55 14.27 5.00
C LYS A 349 1.17 13.45 3.87
N LEU A 350 0.60 13.53 2.66
CA LEU A 350 1.18 12.86 1.48
C LEU A 350 2.52 13.47 1.07
N ALA A 351 2.70 14.80 1.19
CA ALA A 351 3.98 15.45 0.97
C ALA A 351 5.05 14.93 1.95
N LEU A 352 4.69 14.83 3.25
CA LEU A 352 5.57 14.27 4.28
C LEU A 352 5.87 12.80 4.03
N LEU A 353 4.90 12.01 3.58
CA LEU A 353 5.08 10.60 3.24
C LEU A 353 6.00 10.41 2.02
N SER A 354 5.86 11.27 1.00
CA SER A 354 6.75 11.29 -0.17
C SER A 354 8.19 11.62 0.24
N GLN A 355 8.38 12.59 1.14
CA GLN A 355 9.71 12.89 1.67
C GLN A 355 10.25 11.74 2.52
N LEU A 356 9.44 11.17 3.41
CA LEU A 356 9.83 10.05 4.25
C LEU A 356 10.28 8.84 3.42
N LYS A 357 9.63 8.57 2.28
CA LYS A 357 10.05 7.53 1.32
C LYS A 357 11.46 7.77 0.80
N LYS A 358 11.86 9.03 0.56
CA LYS A 358 13.22 9.38 0.14
C LYS A 358 14.21 9.15 1.26
N GLU A 359 13.89 9.59 2.48
CA GLU A 359 14.76 9.35 3.65
C GLU A 359 14.97 7.85 3.90
N ILE A 360 13.92 7.05 3.78
CA ILE A 360 14.00 5.59 3.85
C ILE A 360 15.00 5.06 2.80
N ALA A 361 14.85 5.46 1.53
CA ALA A 361 15.76 5.03 0.46
C ALA A 361 17.21 5.46 0.71
N ASP A 362 17.44 6.70 1.17
CA ASP A 362 18.76 7.23 1.50
C ASP A 362 19.42 6.39 2.62
N ILE A 363 18.70 6.13 3.72
CA ILE A 363 19.20 5.30 4.84
C ILE A 363 19.55 3.89 4.36
N GLN A 364 18.69 3.29 3.54
CA GLN A 364 18.90 1.94 3.04
C GLN A 364 20.14 1.86 2.13
N ASN A 365 20.39 2.89 1.32
CA ASN A 365 21.59 2.99 0.49
C ASN A 365 22.85 3.20 1.35
N ASP A 366 22.79 4.06 2.36
CA ASP A 366 23.93 4.39 3.23
C ASP A 366 24.32 3.23 4.16
N THR A 367 23.32 2.54 4.72
CA THR A 367 23.54 1.43 5.67
C THR A 367 23.74 0.08 4.99
N GLY A 368 23.33 -0.05 3.72
CA GLY A 368 23.22 -1.34 3.05
C GLY A 368 22.07 -2.20 3.57
N GLN A 369 21.23 -1.73 4.50
CA GLN A 369 20.12 -2.52 5.01
C GLN A 369 18.88 -2.31 4.16
N ILE A 370 18.49 -3.30 3.36
CA ILE A 370 17.29 -3.24 2.51
C ILE A 370 16.11 -3.90 3.24
N HIS A 371 14.99 -3.19 3.36
CA HIS A 371 13.78 -3.80 3.92
C HIS A 371 13.19 -4.88 3.00
N ILE A 372 12.67 -5.95 3.58
CA ILE A 372 12.09 -7.09 2.84
C ILE A 372 10.98 -6.69 1.85
N SER A 373 10.18 -5.67 2.15
CA SER A 373 9.10 -5.20 1.27
C SER A 373 9.66 -4.58 0.00
N GLU A 374 10.70 -3.75 0.11
CA GLU A 374 11.36 -3.16 -1.04
C GLU A 374 12.11 -4.21 -1.85
N PHE A 375 12.74 -5.15 -1.16
CA PHE A 375 13.37 -6.31 -1.78
C PHE A 375 12.37 -7.11 -2.62
N ASN A 376 11.22 -7.49 -2.06
CA ASN A 376 10.17 -8.21 -2.78
C ASN A 376 9.60 -7.38 -3.93
N ARG A 377 9.42 -6.07 -3.73
CA ARG A 377 8.92 -5.14 -4.74
C ARG A 377 9.81 -5.10 -5.98
N LYS A 378 11.11 -4.86 -5.81
CA LYS A 378 12.03 -4.77 -6.96
C LYS A 378 12.11 -6.09 -7.73
N ILE A 379 12.07 -7.22 -7.03
CA ILE A 379 12.04 -8.54 -7.69
C ILE A 379 10.74 -8.74 -8.46
N PHE A 380 9.61 -8.39 -7.89
CA PHE A 380 8.32 -8.47 -8.58
C PHE A 380 8.30 -7.59 -9.84
N GLU A 381 8.82 -6.37 -9.75
CA GLU A 381 8.92 -5.45 -10.89
C GLU A 381 9.74 -6.05 -12.03
N ILE A 382 10.95 -6.57 -11.75
CA ILE A 382 11.79 -7.24 -12.76
C ILE A 382 11.08 -8.44 -13.38
N VAL A 383 10.54 -9.36 -12.56
CA VAL A 383 9.89 -10.58 -13.04
C VAL A 383 8.65 -10.29 -13.90
N MET A 384 7.97 -9.16 -13.67
CA MET A 384 6.84 -8.73 -14.49
C MET A 384 7.26 -8.06 -15.80
N THR A 385 8.44 -7.45 -15.85
CA THR A 385 8.95 -6.75 -17.03
C THR A 385 9.85 -7.60 -17.93
N GLU A 386 10.48 -8.64 -17.39
CA GLU A 386 11.33 -9.54 -18.15
C GLU A 386 10.57 -10.81 -18.62
N PRO A 387 10.69 -11.20 -19.91
CA PRO A 387 9.90 -12.26 -20.54
C PRO A 387 10.26 -13.70 -20.15
#